data_AF-A0A0E1L6X1-F1
#
_entry.id   AF-A0A0E1L6X1-F1
#
_cell.length_a   1.000
_cell.length_b   1.000
_cell.length_c   1.000
_cell.angle_alpha   90.00
_cell.angle_beta   90.00
_cell.angle_gamma   90.00
#
_symmetry.space_group_name_H-M   'P 1'
#
loop_
_entity.id
_entity.type
_entity.pdbx_description
1 polymer ?
#
loop_
_entity_poly.entity_id
_entity_poly.type
_entity_poly.pdbx_seq_one_letter_code
_entity_poly.pdbx_strand_id
1 'polypeptide(L)'
;MCCGSRMFWFDKSDERAIFSDIRKEGYTLRNGRRLIISPDIIADFRALSFADASFSMVVLDPPHLESVGDNAWMGKKYGRLNKDAWRDDSRQRFKEAFRVLRPHGVLIF
;
A
#
# COMPACT_ATOMS: atom_id res chain seq x y z
N MET A 1 -0.95 -3.55 3.03
CA MET A 1 -1.71 -2.95 1.90
C MET A 1 -0.96 -1.70 1.42
N CYS A 2 -1.01 -1.41 0.11
CA CYS A 2 -0.31 -0.27 -0.50
C CYS A 2 1.19 -0.25 -0.22
N CYS A 3 1.87 -1.40 -0.31
CA CYS A 3 3.21 -1.54 0.27
C CYS A 3 4.29 -0.67 -0.38
N GLY A 4 4.06 -0.10 -1.58
CA GLY A 4 5.05 0.66 -2.33
C GLY A 4 6.38 -0.09 -2.42
N SER A 5 7.48 0.60 -2.11
CA SER A 5 8.81 -0.01 -2.02
C SER A 5 9.13 -0.63 -0.64
N ARG A 6 8.10 -1.07 0.09
CA ARG A 6 8.15 -1.72 1.43
C ARG A 6 8.89 -0.87 2.48
N MET A 7 8.58 0.42 2.52
CA MET A 7 9.36 1.41 3.30
C MET A 7 9.02 1.44 4.78
N PHE A 8 7.82 0.99 5.13
CA PHE A 8 7.42 0.73 6.51
C PHE A 8 8.25 -0.40 7.15
N TRP A 9 8.85 -1.27 6.34
CA TRP A 9 9.46 -2.52 6.80
C TRP A 9 10.99 -2.40 6.85
N PHE A 10 11.55 -2.84 7.97
CA PHE A 10 13.00 -2.99 8.11
C PHE A 10 13.50 -4.15 7.23
N ASP A 11 12.94 -5.34 7.45
CA ASP A 11 13.11 -6.48 6.56
C ASP A 11 12.07 -6.41 5.42
N LYS A 12 12.54 -6.09 4.22
CA LYS A 12 11.70 -5.98 3.03
C LYS A 12 11.32 -7.34 2.44
N SER A 13 11.89 -8.43 2.95
CA SER A 13 11.70 -9.82 2.50
C SER A 13 11.09 -10.71 3.57
N ASP A 14 10.55 -10.12 4.65
CA ASP A 14 9.96 -10.86 5.76
C ASP A 14 8.87 -11.83 5.26
N GLU A 15 9.17 -13.14 5.31
CA GLU A 15 8.30 -14.20 4.78
C GLU A 15 6.98 -14.36 5.56
N ARG A 16 6.87 -13.73 6.73
CA ARG A 16 5.65 -13.73 7.55
C ARG A 16 4.62 -12.71 7.04
N ALA A 17 5.05 -11.78 6.19
CA ALA A 17 4.21 -10.73 5.64
C ALA A 17 3.87 -11.00 4.18
N ILE A 18 2.67 -10.61 3.78
CA ILE A 18 2.29 -10.55 2.36
C ILE A 18 2.22 -9.07 1.95
N PHE A 19 3.06 -8.69 1.01
CA PHE A 19 3.14 -7.34 0.47
C PHE A 19 2.21 -7.21 -0.72
N SER A 20 1.26 -6.26 -0.65
CA SER A 20 0.31 -5.99 -1.72
C SER A 20 0.29 -4.51 -2.10
N ASP A 21 0.30 -4.24 -3.40
CA ASP A 21 0.17 -2.93 -4.04
C ASP A 21 -0.52 -3.13 -5.39
N ILE A 22 -1.22 -2.10 -5.89
CA ILE A 22 -1.83 -2.15 -7.23
C ILE A 22 -0.77 -2.02 -8.35
N ARG A 23 0.44 -1.60 -8.00
CA ARG A 23 1.54 -1.29 -8.92
C ARG A 23 2.62 -2.37 -8.87
N LYS A 24 3.29 -2.55 -10.00
CA LYS A 24 4.58 -3.25 -10.12
C LYS A 24 5.46 -2.43 -11.06
N GLU A 25 6.33 -1.60 -10.49
CA GLU A 25 6.99 -0.51 -11.19
C GLU A 25 8.45 -0.35 -10.74
N GLY A 26 9.29 0.18 -11.63
CA GLY A 26 10.69 0.46 -11.33
C GLY A 26 11.11 1.81 -11.90
N TYR A 27 11.77 2.62 -11.08
CA TYR A 27 12.25 3.94 -11.44
C TYR A 27 13.72 4.11 -11.05
N THR A 28 14.47 4.80 -11.90
CA THR A 28 15.78 5.38 -11.52
C THR A 28 15.55 6.84 -11.16
N LEU A 29 15.85 7.19 -9.91
CA LEU A 29 15.76 8.55 -9.42
C LEU A 29 16.92 9.39 -9.98
N ARG A 30 16.80 10.72 -9.95
CA ARG A 30 17.83 11.65 -10.47
C ARG A 30 19.21 11.46 -9.83
N ASN A 31 19.26 10.94 -8.60
CA ASN A 31 20.50 10.62 -7.89
C ASN A 31 21.01 9.18 -8.13
N GLY A 32 20.51 8.50 -9.16
CA GLY A 32 20.92 7.13 -9.52
C GLY A 32 20.31 6.02 -8.65
N ARG A 33 19.63 6.35 -7.55
CA ARG A 33 18.98 5.35 -6.69
C ARG A 33 17.80 4.70 -7.41
N ARG A 34 17.63 3.39 -7.23
CA ARG A 34 16.46 2.65 -7.73
C ARG A 34 15.32 2.70 -6.72
N LEU A 35 14.13 3.02 -7.20
CA LEU A 35 12.86 2.84 -6.49
C LEU A 35 12.14 1.69 -7.18
N ILE A 36 11.91 0.60 -6.44
CA ILE A 36 11.25 -0.60 -6.96
C ILE A 36 10.00 -0.85 -6.13
N ILE A 37 8.87 -0.94 -6.80
CA ILE A 37 7.60 -1.39 -6.24
C ILE A 37 7.37 -2.77 -6.81
N SER A 38 7.53 -3.79 -5.97
CA SER A 38 7.36 -5.19 -6.35
C SER A 38 6.63 -5.90 -5.22
N PRO A 39 5.30 -5.84 -5.18
CA PRO A 39 4.52 -6.59 -4.20
C PRO A 39 4.61 -8.10 -4.48
N ASP A 40 4.27 -8.92 -3.49
CA ASP A 40 4.06 -10.36 -3.71
C ASP A 40 2.75 -10.58 -4.48
N ILE A 41 1.75 -9.74 -4.21
CA ILE A 41 0.44 -9.78 -4.86
C ILE A 41 0.08 -8.40 -5.41
N ILE A 42 -0.16 -8.34 -6.72
CA ILE A 42 -0.75 -7.16 -7.35
C ILE A 42 -2.26 -7.18 -7.05
N ALA A 43 -2.74 -6.23 -6.25
CA ALA A 43 -4.16 -6.13 -5.91
C ALA A 43 -4.61 -4.69 -5.65
N ASP A 44 -5.88 -4.43 -5.94
CA ASP A 44 -6.56 -3.21 -5.53
C ASP A 44 -6.91 -3.30 -4.05
N PHE A 45 -6.53 -2.29 -3.27
CA PHE A 45 -6.79 -2.25 -1.83
C PHE A 45 -8.28 -2.16 -1.48
N ARG A 46 -9.15 -1.90 -2.45
CA ARG A 46 -10.62 -1.85 -2.29
C ARG A 46 -11.26 -3.23 -2.32
N ALA A 47 -10.56 -4.23 -2.87
CA ALA A 47 -11.06 -5.59 -3.03
C ALA A 47 -9.90 -6.61 -3.03
N LEU A 48 -9.48 -7.01 -1.83
CA LEU A 48 -8.44 -8.01 -1.64
C LEU A 48 -9.01 -9.42 -1.81
N SER A 49 -8.28 -10.29 -2.50
CA SER A 49 -8.63 -11.70 -2.71
C SER A 49 -8.36 -12.58 -1.48
N PHE A 50 -8.58 -12.06 -0.27
CA PHE A 50 -8.45 -12.77 0.99
C PHE A 50 -9.82 -12.95 1.64
N ALA A 51 -9.99 -14.06 2.35
CA ALA A 51 -11.18 -14.27 3.17
C ALA A 51 -11.23 -13.28 4.33
N ASP A 52 -12.42 -13.11 4.91
CA ASP A 52 -12.61 -12.33 6.12
C ASP A 52 -11.75 -12.88 7.26
N ALA A 53 -11.26 -12.00 8.13
CA ALA A 53 -10.46 -12.38 9.31
C ALA A 53 -9.23 -13.28 8.98
N SER A 54 -8.58 -13.05 7.84
CA SER A 54 -7.38 -13.81 7.44
C SER A 54 -6.14 -13.45 8.25
N PHE A 55 -5.97 -12.19 8.66
CA PHE A 55 -4.72 -11.67 9.23
C PHE A 55 -4.86 -11.23 10.68
N SER A 56 -3.84 -11.48 11.50
CA SER A 56 -3.74 -10.92 12.87
C SER A 56 -3.23 -9.48 12.89
N MET A 57 -2.55 -9.04 11.84
CA MET A 57 -2.04 -7.68 11.68
C MET A 57 -2.23 -7.21 10.23
N VAL A 58 -2.69 -5.97 10.07
CA VAL A 58 -2.75 -5.29 8.78
C VAL A 58 -1.97 -3.98 8.89
N VAL A 59 -0.96 -3.81 8.04
CA VAL A 59 -0.27 -2.52 7.85
C VAL A 59 -0.86 -1.85 6.62
N LEU A 60 -1.33 -0.63 6.80
CA LEU A 60 -1.90 0.19 5.75
C LEU A 60 -1.01 1.42 5.56
N ASP A 61 -0.24 1.47 4.45
CA ASP A 61 0.71 2.55 4.13
C ASP A 61 0.28 3.26 2.82
N PRO A 62 -0.79 4.09 2.84
CA PRO A 62 -1.39 4.58 1.61
C PRO A 62 -0.76 5.87 1.10
N PRO A 63 -1.10 6.30 -0.13
CA PRO A 63 -0.79 7.64 -0.57
C PRO A 63 -1.36 8.71 0.38
N HIS A 64 -0.55 9.72 0.68
CA HIS A 64 -0.91 10.77 1.65
C HIS A 64 -1.31 12.09 1.01
N LEU A 65 -1.02 12.28 -0.29
CA LEU A 65 -1.08 13.59 -0.94
C LEU A 65 -2.01 13.57 -2.16
N GLU A 66 -2.90 14.56 -2.23
CA GLU A 66 -3.81 14.80 -3.35
C GLU A 66 -3.12 15.50 -4.53
N SER A 67 -2.24 16.46 -4.21
CA SER A 67 -1.49 17.24 -5.17
C SER A 67 -0.02 16.86 -5.08
N VAL A 68 0.44 16.07 -6.05
CA VAL A 68 1.83 15.66 -6.19
C VAL A 68 2.18 15.84 -7.66
N GLY A 69 3.23 16.59 -7.95
CA GLY A 69 3.71 16.72 -9.32
C GLY A 69 4.11 15.36 -9.87
N ASP A 70 3.89 15.11 -11.16
CA ASP A 70 4.01 13.77 -11.75
C ASP A 70 5.42 13.15 -11.61
N ASN A 71 6.43 14.01 -11.44
CA ASN A 71 7.82 13.60 -11.23
C ASN A 71 8.28 13.64 -9.77
N ALA A 72 7.41 14.05 -8.83
CA ALA A 72 7.78 14.14 -7.43
C ALA A 72 7.96 12.76 -6.81
N TRP A 73 9.03 12.62 -6.03
CA TRP A 73 9.42 11.38 -5.38
C TRP A 73 8.27 10.78 -4.56
N MET A 74 7.61 11.58 -3.72
CA MET A 74 6.54 11.09 -2.83
C MET A 74 5.44 10.36 -3.60
N GLY A 75 5.06 10.86 -4.79
CA GLY A 75 4.04 10.25 -5.64
C GLY A 75 4.50 8.92 -6.23
N LYS A 76 5.75 8.83 -6.69
CA LYS A 76 6.31 7.57 -7.18
C LYS A 76 6.39 6.53 -6.07
N LYS A 77 6.76 6.94 -4.85
CA LYS A 77 6.97 6.03 -3.71
C LYS A 77 5.65 5.49 -3.14
N TYR A 78 4.72 6.37 -2.81
CA TYR A 78 3.49 6.02 -2.08
C TYR A 78 2.22 6.04 -2.95
N GLY A 79 2.33 6.47 -4.20
CA GLY A 79 1.18 6.73 -5.06
C GLY A 79 0.61 8.13 -4.81
N ARG A 80 -0.56 8.39 -5.38
CA ARG A 80 -1.29 9.65 -5.26
C ARG A 80 -2.76 9.38 -4.96
N LEU A 81 -3.38 10.24 -4.15
CA LEU A 81 -4.81 10.20 -3.91
C LEU A 81 -5.58 10.66 -5.16
N ASN A 82 -6.65 9.95 -5.50
CA ASN A 82 -7.58 10.38 -6.55
C ASN A 82 -8.35 11.61 -6.08
N LYS A 83 -8.09 12.79 -6.66
CA LYS A 83 -8.70 14.05 -6.21
C LYS A 83 -10.22 14.01 -6.12
N ASP A 84 -10.86 13.27 -7.03
CA ASP A 84 -12.32 13.22 -7.12
C ASP A 84 -12.95 12.15 -6.22
N ALA A 85 -12.16 11.16 -5.75
CA ALA A 85 -12.67 9.98 -5.06
C ALA A 85 -11.91 9.60 -3.78
N TRP A 86 -10.90 10.35 -3.35
CA TRP A 86 -9.97 9.92 -2.30
C TRP A 86 -10.65 9.62 -0.97
N ARG A 87 -11.75 10.32 -0.65
CA ARG A 87 -12.54 10.09 0.56
C ARG A 87 -13.21 8.72 0.52
N ASP A 88 -13.81 8.38 -0.61
CA ASP A 88 -14.47 7.10 -0.83
C ASP A 88 -13.46 5.97 -0.92
N ASP A 89 -12.35 6.17 -1.65
CA ASP A 89 -11.24 5.22 -1.70
C ASP A 89 -10.67 4.98 -0.30
N SER A 90 -10.51 6.03 0.52
CA SER A 90 -10.04 5.88 1.90
C SER A 90 -11.04 5.09 2.75
N ARG A 91 -12.33 5.38 2.67
CA ARG A 91 -13.38 4.61 3.36
C ARG A 91 -13.36 3.14 2.96
N GLN A 92 -13.30 2.85 1.66
CA GLN A 92 -13.26 1.48 1.14
C GLN A 92 -12.01 0.75 1.61
N ARG A 93 -10.85 1.41 1.58
CA ARG A 93 -9.58 0.85 2.04
C ARG A 93 -9.59 0.48 3.52
N PHE A 94 -10.12 1.34 4.38
CA PHE A 94 -10.28 1.01 5.80
C PHE A 94 -11.28 -0.12 6.01
N LYS A 95 -12.43 -0.08 5.32
CA LYS A 95 -13.42 -1.16 5.37
C LYS A 95 -12.78 -2.50 5.00
N GLU A 96 -11.99 -2.52 3.93
CA GLU A 96 -11.33 -3.73 3.45
C GLU A 96 -10.21 -4.20 4.39
N ALA A 97 -9.42 -3.27 4.94
CA ALA A 97 -8.43 -3.57 5.97
C ALA A 97 -9.06 -4.23 7.20
N PHE A 98 -10.20 -3.71 7.69
CA PHE A 98 -10.93 -4.32 8.80
C PHE A 98 -11.60 -5.64 8.44
N ARG A 99 -12.09 -5.82 7.20
CA ARG A 99 -12.70 -7.08 6.75
C ARG A 99 -11.71 -8.24 6.84
N VAL A 100 -10.49 -8.04 6.37
CA VAL A 100 -9.45 -9.09 6.37
C VAL A 100 -8.73 -9.22 7.72
N LEU A 101 -8.90 -8.26 8.63
CA LEU A 101 -8.33 -8.30 9.98
C LEU A 101 -9.19 -9.16 10.91
N ARG A 102 -8.53 -10.03 11.68
CA ARG A 102 -9.17 -10.85 12.71
C ARG A 102 -9.77 -9.99 13.84
N PRO A 103 -10.82 -10.47 14.52
CA PRO A 103 -11.20 -9.93 15.81
C PRO A 103 -9.98 -9.82 16.73
N HIS A 104 -9.85 -8.68 17.43
CA HIS A 104 -8.70 -8.36 18.29
C HIS A 104 -7.33 -8.26 17.56
N GLY A 105 -7.32 -8.23 16.23
CA GLY A 105 -6.12 -7.95 15.45
C GLY A 105 -5.68 -6.48 15.53
N VAL A 106 -4.48 -6.21 15.01
CA VAL A 106 -3.89 -4.86 15.01
C VAL A 106 -3.90 -4.27 13.61
N LEU A 107 -4.48 -3.08 13.47
CA LEU A 107 -4.34 -2.24 12.29
C LEU A 107 -3.31 -1.14 12.57
N ILE A 108 -2.31 -1.00 11.69
CA ILE A 108 -1.31 0.09 11.72
C ILE A 108 -1.55 0.98 10.50
N PHE A 109 -1.68 2.30 10.70
CA PHE A 109 -1.94 3.31 9.66
C PHE A 109 -1.21 4.62 9.98
#